data_AF-A0A6P6VS72-F1
#
_entry.id   AF-A0A6P6VS72-F1
#
_cell.length_a   1.000
_cell.length_b   1.000
_cell.length_c   1.000
_cell.angle_alpha   90.00
_cell.angle_beta   90.00
_cell.angle_gamma   90.00
#
_symmetry.space_group_name_H-M   'P 1'
#
loop_
_entity.id
_entity.type
_entity.pdbx_description
1 polymer ?
#
loop_
_entity_poly.entity_id
_entity_poly.type
_entity_poly.pdbx_seq_one_letter_code
_entity_poly.pdbx_strand_id
1 'polypeptide(L)'
;MMATAEVALQLYDGAGPQFWGSNIGYRKSGSSFPCRSFERCRKKRVLKSMKSLKCLSSSCRGIRIHQFPCINGVSHRYAATDKFGLSHCKCQSADNVGGLTAESGNGTWFVDNAKDFNSTNGNVRNFLELGAVKELKHDKELHHSNGNPPSDKTIQDGMNKGKSSFIENEAWELLQESVAYYCGSPVGTIAAKDPTSSSVLNYDQVFIRDFIPSGIAFLLKGEYDIVRNFILHTLQLQSWEKTMDCHSPGQGLMPASFKVRTVPLDGDDTATEEVLDPDFGEAAIGRVAPVDSGLWWIILLRAYGKCSGDLSVQERIDVQTGIKMILRLCLADGFDMFPTLLVTDGSCMIDRRMGIHGHPLEIQALFYSALLCAREMLAPEDGSADLLRALNNRLIALSFHIREYYWIDMKKLNEIYRYKTEEYSYDAVNKFNIYPDQISPWLVGWMPNKGGYLIGNLQPAHMDFRFFSLGNLWSIVSNLATTDQSHAILDLMEAKWADLVADMPFKICYPALDGQEWQIITGCDPKNTPWSYHNGGSWPTLLWQTGNCCKSC
;
A
#
# COMPACT_ATOMS: atom_id res chain seq x y z
N MET A 1 24.22 9.45 -15.89
CA MET A 1 24.04 10.40 -14.75
C MET A 1 23.24 11.65 -15.12
N MET A 2 23.68 12.57 -15.98
CA MET A 2 22.82 13.73 -16.35
C MET A 2 21.60 13.34 -17.19
N ALA A 3 21.77 12.69 -18.34
CA ALA A 3 20.64 12.25 -19.19
C ALA A 3 19.65 11.29 -18.47
N THR A 4 20.11 10.57 -17.45
CA THR A 4 19.28 9.68 -16.61
C THR A 4 18.48 10.42 -15.54
N ALA A 5 18.72 11.72 -15.31
CA ALA A 5 18.03 12.51 -14.30
C ALA A 5 16.76 13.19 -14.84
N GLU A 6 16.81 13.72 -16.07
CA GLU A 6 15.65 14.38 -16.71
C GLU A 6 14.51 13.38 -16.97
N VAL A 7 14.84 12.15 -17.40
CA VAL A 7 13.87 11.06 -17.58
C VAL A 7 13.19 10.68 -16.27
N ALA A 8 13.93 10.63 -15.15
CA ALA A 8 13.37 10.29 -13.84
C ALA A 8 12.35 11.33 -13.33
N LEU A 9 12.54 12.62 -13.66
CA LEU A 9 11.56 13.67 -13.39
C LEU A 9 10.32 13.53 -14.30
N GLN A 10 10.51 13.35 -15.60
CA GLN A 10 9.42 13.21 -16.57
C GLN A 10 8.56 11.93 -16.37
N LEU A 11 9.13 10.91 -15.71
CA LEU A 11 8.43 9.67 -15.35
C LEU A 11 7.31 9.85 -14.31
N TYR A 12 7.42 10.84 -13.42
CA TYR A 12 6.49 11.03 -12.30
C TYR A 12 5.82 12.40 -12.26
N ASP A 13 6.47 13.46 -12.75
CA ASP A 13 5.86 14.78 -12.75
C ASP A 13 4.64 14.86 -13.68
N GLY A 14 3.64 15.62 -13.24
CA GLY A 14 2.35 15.77 -13.91
C GLY A 14 2.17 17.22 -14.34
N ALA A 15 2.29 17.48 -15.64
CA ALA A 15 2.37 18.82 -16.21
C ALA A 15 1.30 19.78 -15.65
N GLY A 16 1.75 20.73 -14.83
CA GLY A 16 0.87 21.71 -14.19
C GLY A 16 0.17 22.63 -15.20
N PRO A 17 -1.03 23.14 -14.88
CA PRO A 17 -1.81 23.96 -15.80
C PRO A 17 -1.10 25.28 -16.10
N GLN A 18 -0.82 25.55 -17.38
CA GLN A 18 -0.25 26.82 -17.81
C GLN A 18 -1.25 27.97 -17.55
N PHE A 19 -0.93 28.84 -16.59
CA PHE A 19 -1.71 30.04 -16.32
C PHE A 19 -1.57 31.07 -17.46
N TRP A 20 -2.53 31.09 -18.38
CA TRP A 20 -2.70 32.21 -19.32
C TRP A 20 -3.27 33.44 -18.59
N GLY A 21 -2.35 34.21 -17.99
CA GLY A 21 -2.67 35.49 -17.37
C GLY A 21 -3.18 36.51 -18.39
N SER A 22 -4.43 36.94 -18.25
CA SER A 22 -5.03 38.05 -19.01
C SER A 22 -5.33 39.22 -18.08
N ASN A 23 -4.53 40.28 -18.17
CA ASN A 23 -4.72 41.50 -17.37
C ASN A 23 -5.96 42.28 -17.82
N ILE A 24 -7.01 42.33 -16.99
CA ILE A 24 -8.03 43.39 -17.03
C ILE A 24 -8.21 43.93 -15.61
N GLY A 25 -8.03 45.24 -15.45
CA GLY A 25 -7.78 45.87 -14.14
C GLY A 25 -9.03 46.35 -13.37
N TYR A 26 -8.78 46.75 -12.12
CA TYR A 26 -9.76 47.33 -11.21
C TYR A 26 -10.55 48.51 -11.82
N ARG A 27 -11.88 48.48 -11.66
CA ARG A 27 -12.69 49.70 -11.45
C ARG A 27 -13.63 49.53 -10.28
N LYS A 28 -13.59 50.48 -9.34
CA LYS A 28 -14.61 50.63 -8.29
C LYS A 28 -15.77 51.47 -8.83
N SER A 29 -16.99 51.01 -8.64
CA SER A 29 -18.20 51.85 -8.64
C SER A 29 -19.25 51.17 -7.75
N GLY A 30 -19.62 51.83 -6.65
CA GLY A 30 -20.64 51.32 -5.73
C GLY A 30 -21.93 52.15 -5.81
N SER A 31 -23.07 51.49 -5.60
CA SER A 31 -24.36 52.15 -5.40
C SER A 31 -25.22 51.37 -4.42
N SER A 32 -25.80 52.09 -3.47
CA SER A 32 -26.66 51.66 -2.36
C SER A 32 -27.83 50.72 -2.70
N PHE A 33 -28.09 49.78 -1.78
CA PHE A 33 -29.37 49.50 -1.05
C PHE A 33 -30.73 49.93 -1.68
N PRO A 34 -31.84 49.18 -1.48
CA PRO A 34 -32.19 48.58 -0.18
C PRO A 34 -32.86 47.19 -0.16
N CYS A 35 -33.04 46.65 1.06
CA CYS A 35 -33.81 45.44 1.35
C CYS A 35 -35.33 45.70 1.37
N ARG A 36 -36.14 44.75 0.89
CA ARG A 36 -37.56 44.57 1.26
C ARG A 36 -37.93 43.09 1.34
N SER A 37 -38.83 42.77 2.27
CA SER A 37 -39.45 41.46 2.49
C SER A 37 -40.92 41.46 2.00
N PHE A 38 -41.68 40.39 2.31
CA PHE A 38 -43.09 40.11 1.93
C PHE A 38 -43.31 39.70 0.46
N GLU A 39 -44.19 38.75 0.09
CA GLU A 39 -44.99 37.82 0.90
C GLU A 39 -45.31 36.50 0.16
N ARG A 40 -46.00 35.56 0.83
CA ARG A 40 -46.51 34.29 0.29
C ARG A 40 -47.58 34.51 -0.79
N CYS A 41 -47.58 33.68 -1.83
CA CYS A 41 -48.81 33.32 -2.54
C CYS A 41 -48.92 31.79 -2.71
N ARG A 42 -50.14 31.26 -2.64
CA ARG A 42 -50.42 29.83 -2.39
C ARG A 42 -51.43 29.31 -3.42
N LYS A 43 -51.03 28.33 -4.25
CA LYS A 43 -51.96 27.56 -5.09
C LYS A 43 -51.93 26.07 -4.73
N LYS A 44 -53.13 25.48 -4.64
CA LYS A 44 -53.43 24.06 -4.43
C LYS A 44 -54.16 23.52 -5.66
N ARG A 45 -54.38 22.18 -5.69
CA ARG A 45 -55.24 21.37 -6.58
C ARG A 45 -54.48 20.72 -7.77
N VAL A 46 -54.80 19.48 -8.18
CA VAL A 46 -55.75 18.47 -7.64
C VAL A 46 -55.31 17.03 -7.98
N LEU A 47 -55.86 16.03 -7.27
CA LEU A 47 -55.69 14.60 -7.57
C LEU A 47 -57.05 13.85 -7.48
N LYS A 48 -57.38 13.03 -8.50
CA LYS A 48 -58.46 11.99 -8.69
C LYS A 48 -58.73 11.87 -10.21
N SER A 49 -59.26 10.80 -10.83
CA SER A 49 -59.89 9.49 -10.46
C SER A 49 -59.57 8.50 -11.63
N MET A 50 -59.20 7.22 -11.51
CA MET A 50 -59.77 5.99 -10.89
C MET A 50 -60.87 5.24 -11.72
N LYS A 51 -60.60 3.95 -12.01
CA LYS A 51 -61.48 2.77 -12.33
C LYS A 51 -61.67 2.25 -13.79
N SER A 52 -61.70 0.90 -13.90
CA SER A 52 -62.50 0.03 -14.82
C SER A 52 -62.03 -0.18 -16.28
N LEU A 53 -62.19 -1.34 -16.97
CA LEU A 53 -62.27 -2.81 -16.63
C LEU A 53 -62.32 -3.64 -17.96
N LYS A 54 -61.97 -4.95 -17.94
CA LYS A 54 -62.05 -5.98 -19.03
C LYS A 54 -60.87 -5.93 -20.06
N CYS A 55 -60.48 -7.00 -20.79
CA CYS A 55 -61.12 -8.31 -21.04
C CYS A 55 -60.11 -9.50 -21.15
N LEU A 56 -60.57 -10.69 -21.59
CA LEU A 56 -59.82 -11.95 -21.81
C LEU A 56 -58.81 -11.85 -23.01
N SER A 57 -57.87 -12.77 -23.32
CA SER A 57 -57.61 -14.21 -23.02
C SER A 57 -56.13 -14.57 -23.39
N SER A 58 -55.52 -15.77 -23.27
CA SER A 58 -55.72 -17.07 -22.57
C SER A 58 -54.46 -17.98 -22.74
N SER A 59 -54.31 -19.06 -21.93
CA SER A 59 -53.26 -20.13 -22.00
C SER A 59 -51.82 -19.68 -21.63
N CYS A 60 -51.01 -20.39 -20.82
CA CYS A 60 -50.76 -21.84 -20.77
C CYS A 60 -50.67 -22.49 -19.37
N ARG A 61 -50.69 -23.82 -19.41
CA ARG A 61 -50.82 -24.86 -18.35
C ARG A 61 -49.86 -24.75 -17.16
N GLY A 62 -50.32 -25.20 -16.00
CA GLY A 62 -49.51 -25.65 -14.86
C GLY A 62 -50.05 -26.96 -14.26
N ILE A 63 -49.33 -27.61 -13.33
CA ILE A 63 -49.78 -28.85 -12.67
C ILE A 63 -49.71 -28.73 -11.13
N ARG A 64 -50.92 -28.81 -10.54
CA ARG A 64 -51.34 -29.12 -9.16
C ARG A 64 -50.30 -29.24 -8.03
N ILE A 65 -50.58 -28.49 -6.96
CA ILE A 65 -50.40 -28.92 -5.56
C ILE A 65 -51.76 -29.45 -5.05
N HIS A 66 -51.76 -30.42 -4.13
CA HIS A 66 -52.96 -30.85 -3.39
C HIS A 66 -53.02 -30.21 -1.98
N GLN A 67 -54.23 -29.97 -1.48
CA GLN A 67 -54.57 -29.13 -0.32
C GLN A 67 -55.58 -29.87 0.57
N PHE A 68 -55.60 -29.62 1.89
CA PHE A 68 -56.73 -29.65 2.86
C PHE A 68 -56.19 -29.66 4.32
N PRO A 69 -56.96 -29.30 5.38
CA PRO A 69 -57.77 -28.08 5.54
C PRO A 69 -57.54 -27.36 6.91
N CYS A 70 -58.15 -26.19 7.10
CA CYS A 70 -58.12 -25.37 8.34
C CYS A 70 -59.09 -25.84 9.45
N ILE A 71 -58.99 -25.25 10.66
CA ILE A 71 -60.13 -24.97 11.56
C ILE A 71 -59.84 -23.74 12.47
N ASN A 72 -60.91 -23.12 12.96
CA ASN A 72 -61.07 -21.91 13.82
C ASN A 72 -60.20 -21.86 15.10
N GLY A 73 -60.03 -20.75 15.85
CA GLY A 73 -60.56 -19.37 15.76
C GLY A 73 -60.86 -18.75 17.16
N VAL A 74 -61.35 -17.50 17.22
CA VAL A 74 -61.81 -16.74 18.42
C VAL A 74 -60.71 -16.06 19.30
N SER A 75 -61.08 -15.00 20.04
CA SER A 75 -60.20 -14.11 20.82
C SER A 75 -60.87 -13.58 22.11
N HIS A 76 -60.10 -13.27 23.17
CA HIS A 76 -60.20 -11.99 23.92
C HIS A 76 -59.07 -11.80 24.98
N ARG A 77 -59.18 -10.79 25.87
CA ARG A 77 -58.06 -10.19 26.65
C ARG A 77 -58.13 -10.45 28.17
N TYR A 78 -56.98 -10.25 28.82
CA TYR A 78 -56.75 -9.82 30.21
C TYR A 78 -57.38 -10.63 31.38
N ALA A 79 -56.51 -11.39 32.06
CA ALA A 79 -56.32 -11.32 33.52
C ALA A 79 -54.91 -11.85 33.85
N ALA A 80 -54.32 -11.47 34.99
CA ALA A 80 -53.01 -11.93 35.42
C ALA A 80 -53.13 -12.99 36.54
N THR A 81 -52.24 -13.98 36.55
CA THR A 81 -51.96 -14.84 37.71
C THR A 81 -50.56 -15.42 37.57
N ASP A 82 -49.79 -15.43 38.65
CA ASP A 82 -48.42 -15.96 38.68
C ASP A 82 -48.36 -17.48 38.49
N LYS A 83 -47.31 -17.93 37.80
CA LYS A 83 -46.64 -19.21 38.11
C LYS A 83 -45.20 -19.22 37.63
N PHE A 84 -44.27 -19.25 38.59
CA PHE A 84 -42.84 -19.45 38.34
C PHE A 84 -42.56 -20.85 37.78
N GLY A 85 -41.51 -20.95 36.94
CA GLY A 85 -41.09 -22.19 36.27
C GLY A 85 -39.62 -22.23 35.91
N LEU A 86 -38.75 -21.58 36.70
CA LEU A 86 -37.29 -21.59 36.51
C LEU A 86 -36.68 -22.90 37.05
N SER A 87 -36.17 -23.74 36.16
CA SER A 87 -35.37 -24.92 36.51
C SER A 87 -33.94 -24.49 36.88
N HIS A 88 -33.61 -24.57 38.17
CA HIS A 88 -32.37 -24.04 38.72
C HIS A 88 -31.14 -24.92 38.42
N CYS A 89 -30.01 -24.30 38.08
CA CYS A 89 -28.71 -24.97 38.07
C CYS A 89 -28.25 -25.32 39.50
N LYS A 90 -27.44 -26.38 39.65
CA LYS A 90 -26.82 -26.81 40.91
C LYS A 90 -25.30 -26.91 40.80
N CYS A 91 -24.60 -26.15 41.63
CA CYS A 91 -23.47 -26.60 42.47
C CYS A 91 -23.30 -25.58 43.61
N GLN A 92 -22.79 -26.00 44.77
CA GLN A 92 -22.72 -25.17 45.99
C GLN A 92 -21.31 -24.68 46.28
N SER A 93 -21.22 -23.61 47.08
CA SER A 93 -19.99 -22.97 47.55
C SER A 93 -19.32 -23.72 48.71
N ALA A 94 -18.05 -23.36 48.97
CA ALA A 94 -17.22 -23.95 50.01
C ALA A 94 -17.52 -23.44 51.44
N ASP A 95 -16.95 -24.13 52.43
CA ASP A 95 -16.77 -23.66 53.80
C ASP A 95 -15.42 -24.16 54.37
N ASN A 96 -15.00 -23.72 55.56
CA ASN A 96 -13.57 -23.53 55.89
C ASN A 96 -13.04 -24.34 57.11
N VAL A 97 -11.71 -24.23 57.37
CA VAL A 97 -10.93 -24.58 58.59
C VAL A 97 -10.36 -26.02 58.74
N GLY A 98 -9.02 -26.13 58.81
CA GLY A 98 -8.34 -26.83 59.94
C GLY A 98 -7.33 -27.97 59.69
N GLY A 99 -6.01 -27.68 59.80
CA GLY A 99 -5.09 -28.51 60.61
C GLY A 99 -4.09 -29.52 59.97
N LEU A 100 -2.84 -29.05 59.76
CA LEU A 100 -1.53 -29.70 60.04
C LEU A 100 -1.02 -31.01 59.34
N THR A 101 0.30 -30.94 59.04
CA THR A 101 1.36 -31.98 58.96
C THR A 101 1.52 -32.96 57.77
N ALA A 102 2.80 -33.08 57.32
CA ALA A 102 3.45 -34.20 56.60
C ALA A 102 3.02 -34.51 55.14
N GLU A 103 3.88 -35.00 54.22
CA GLU A 103 5.36 -34.91 54.07
C GLU A 103 5.78 -35.33 52.64
N SER A 104 6.82 -34.71 52.06
CA SER A 104 7.63 -35.20 50.91
C SER A 104 6.96 -35.44 49.53
N GLY A 105 7.77 -35.50 48.46
CA GLY A 105 7.32 -36.02 47.14
C GLY A 105 7.95 -35.33 45.91
N ASN A 106 8.92 -36.00 45.27
CA ASN A 106 9.57 -35.58 44.02
C ASN A 106 8.63 -35.56 42.79
N GLY A 107 8.94 -34.85 41.69
CA GLY A 107 10.16 -34.09 41.46
C GLY A 107 10.26 -33.38 40.09
N THR A 108 11.48 -32.95 39.78
CA THR A 108 11.85 -32.05 38.66
C THR A 108 12.27 -32.78 37.39
N TRP A 109 12.11 -32.12 36.23
CA TRP A 109 13.27 -31.82 35.36
C TRP A 109 12.99 -30.65 34.39
N PHE A 110 13.69 -29.54 34.62
CA PHE A 110 14.15 -28.59 33.61
C PHE A 110 15.68 -28.74 33.53
N VAL A 111 16.28 -28.49 32.36
CA VAL A 111 17.74 -28.45 32.20
C VAL A 111 18.12 -27.25 31.34
N ASP A 112 18.51 -26.16 32.00
CA ASP A 112 19.23 -25.07 31.35
C ASP A 112 20.67 -25.49 31.00
N ASN A 113 21.25 -24.86 29.97
CA ASN A 113 22.68 -24.91 29.70
C ASN A 113 23.25 -23.49 29.55
N ALA A 114 23.39 -22.81 30.67
CA ALA A 114 24.25 -21.65 30.79
C ALA A 114 25.60 -22.07 31.42
N LYS A 115 26.71 -21.62 30.83
CA LYS A 115 28.04 -21.64 31.46
C LYS A 115 28.73 -20.33 31.17
N ASP A 116 29.36 -19.78 32.20
CA ASP A 116 29.94 -18.45 32.19
C ASP A 116 31.21 -18.43 33.06
N PHE A 117 32.02 -17.38 32.90
CA PHE A 117 33.33 -17.14 33.53
C PHE A 117 34.47 -18.09 33.09
N ASN A 118 35.74 -17.65 33.06
CA ASN A 118 36.30 -16.47 33.72
C ASN A 118 37.38 -15.74 32.88
N SER A 119 37.71 -14.51 33.28
CA SER A 119 38.65 -13.62 32.58
C SER A 119 40.11 -13.80 33.01
N THR A 120 41.07 -13.60 32.11
CA THR A 120 42.48 -13.32 32.46
C THR A 120 43.18 -12.49 31.37
N ASN A 121 44.06 -11.56 31.78
CA ASN A 121 44.83 -10.71 30.87
C ASN A 121 45.81 -11.52 29.99
N GLY A 122 45.86 -11.22 28.68
CA GLY A 122 46.85 -11.72 27.74
C GLY A 122 47.03 -10.76 26.56
N ASN A 123 48.19 -10.13 26.48
CA ASN A 123 48.57 -9.22 25.38
C ASN A 123 49.27 -10.01 24.25
N VAL A 124 49.58 -9.35 23.13
CA VAL A 124 50.54 -9.71 22.05
C VAL A 124 49.97 -10.30 20.74
N ARG A 125 50.11 -9.47 19.68
CA ARG A 125 50.29 -9.75 18.23
C ARG A 125 49.12 -10.20 17.34
N ASN A 126 48.89 -9.34 16.34
CA ASN A 126 48.41 -9.64 14.99
C ASN A 126 49.02 -10.92 14.41
N PHE A 127 48.20 -11.68 13.67
CA PHE A 127 48.67 -12.54 12.59
C PHE A 127 47.77 -12.33 11.36
N LEU A 128 48.33 -11.71 10.33
CA LEU A 128 47.81 -11.68 8.97
C LEU A 128 48.89 -12.30 8.09
N GLU A 129 48.62 -13.48 7.51
CA GLU A 129 49.42 -13.94 6.38
C GLU A 129 48.60 -14.90 5.49
N LEU A 130 48.29 -14.43 4.28
CA LEU A 130 47.94 -15.26 3.15
C LEU A 130 48.98 -14.94 2.06
N GLY A 131 49.62 -15.96 1.48
CA GLY A 131 50.75 -15.76 0.56
C GLY A 131 50.39 -14.90 -0.65
N ALA A 132 51.17 -13.88 -1.01
CA ALA A 132 52.57 -13.90 -1.47
C ALA A 132 52.69 -14.15 -2.99
N VAL A 133 52.67 -13.07 -3.76
CA VAL A 133 53.14 -13.01 -5.16
C VAL A 133 54.50 -12.30 -5.18
N LYS A 134 55.47 -12.85 -5.90
CA LYS A 134 56.86 -12.35 -5.89
C LYS A 134 57.03 -11.15 -6.82
N GLU A 135 57.67 -10.10 -6.33
CA GLU A 135 58.29 -9.09 -7.19
C GLU A 135 59.44 -9.69 -8.01
N LEU A 136 59.58 -9.24 -9.26
CA LEU A 136 60.79 -9.45 -10.06
C LEU A 136 61.13 -8.13 -10.74
N LYS A 137 62.24 -7.52 -10.33
CA LYS A 137 62.69 -6.22 -10.84
C LYS A 137 63.24 -6.35 -12.26
N HIS A 138 62.93 -5.36 -13.10
CA HIS A 138 63.78 -4.97 -14.23
C HIS A 138 63.74 -3.45 -14.37
N ASP A 139 64.91 -2.87 -14.60
CA ASP A 139 65.15 -1.42 -14.48
C ASP A 139 64.67 -0.64 -15.70
N LYS A 140 64.31 0.63 -15.48
CA LYS A 140 64.35 1.68 -16.51
C LYS A 140 64.92 2.97 -15.92
N GLU A 141 65.81 3.59 -16.68
CA GLU A 141 66.60 4.75 -16.28
C GLU A 141 65.78 6.05 -16.29
N LEU A 142 66.32 7.09 -15.63
CA LEU A 142 65.70 8.41 -15.56
C LEU A 142 65.74 9.14 -16.91
N HIS A 143 64.62 9.76 -17.28
CA HIS A 143 64.62 11.00 -18.05
C HIS A 143 63.62 12.00 -17.46
N HIS A 144 64.03 13.27 -17.33
CA HIS A 144 63.24 14.33 -16.71
C HIS A 144 62.12 14.85 -17.61
N SER A 145 60.95 15.08 -17.03
CA SER A 145 60.13 16.27 -17.31
C SER A 145 59.29 16.63 -16.07
N ASN A 146 59.04 17.92 -15.85
CA ASN A 146 58.31 18.40 -14.65
C ASN A 146 56.80 18.20 -14.81
N GLY A 147 56.18 17.60 -13.79
CA GLY A 147 54.73 17.60 -13.57
C GLY A 147 54.44 17.41 -12.08
N ASN A 148 53.51 18.19 -11.53
CA ASN A 148 53.10 18.03 -10.13
C ASN A 148 52.41 16.66 -9.95
N PRO A 149 52.63 15.96 -8.81
CA PRO A 149 51.89 14.75 -8.53
C PRO A 149 50.38 15.05 -8.42
N PRO A 150 49.49 14.20 -8.95
CA PRO A 150 48.07 14.31 -8.67
C PRO A 150 47.84 14.08 -7.17
N SER A 151 46.95 14.85 -6.56
CA SER A 151 46.59 14.67 -5.15
C SER A 151 45.91 13.32 -4.90
N ASP A 152 46.14 12.70 -3.74
CA ASP A 152 45.58 11.38 -3.35
C ASP A 152 44.10 11.22 -3.66
N LYS A 153 43.31 12.29 -3.47
CA LYS A 153 41.88 12.35 -3.77
C LYS A 153 41.54 11.87 -5.17
N THR A 154 42.34 12.22 -6.18
CA THR A 154 42.09 11.82 -7.58
C THR A 154 42.28 10.32 -7.82
N ILE A 155 43.20 9.69 -7.10
CA ILE A 155 43.42 8.23 -7.14
C ILE A 155 42.32 7.52 -6.33
N GLN A 156 41.96 8.07 -5.18
CA GLN A 156 40.93 7.54 -4.29
C GLN A 156 39.52 7.62 -4.92
N ASP A 157 39.19 8.72 -5.60
CA ASP A 157 37.98 8.86 -6.43
C ASP A 157 37.97 7.85 -7.59
N GLY A 158 39.12 7.65 -8.25
CA GLY A 158 39.26 6.62 -9.30
C GLY A 158 38.97 5.21 -8.80
N MET A 159 39.54 4.83 -7.64
CA MET A 159 39.27 3.55 -6.99
C MET A 159 37.82 3.40 -6.52
N ASN A 160 37.25 4.43 -5.90
CA ASN A 160 35.86 4.40 -5.44
C ASN A 160 34.87 4.30 -6.60
N LYS A 161 35.12 5.02 -7.69
CA LYS A 161 34.31 4.95 -8.91
C LYS A 161 34.39 3.57 -9.58
N GLY A 162 35.58 2.96 -9.61
CA GLY A 162 35.75 1.58 -10.07
C GLY A 162 34.99 0.55 -9.23
N LYS A 163 34.99 0.71 -7.90
CA LYS A 163 34.19 -0.13 -6.98
C LYS A 163 32.69 0.07 -7.15
N SER A 164 32.22 1.30 -7.34
CA SER A 164 30.80 1.60 -7.64
C SER A 164 30.36 0.86 -8.89
N SER A 165 31.12 0.98 -10.00
CA SER A 165 30.81 0.27 -11.24
C SER A 165 30.89 -1.26 -11.14
N PHE A 166 31.67 -1.82 -10.21
CA PHE A 166 31.68 -3.26 -9.97
C PHE A 166 30.36 -3.71 -9.33
N ILE A 167 29.93 -3.07 -8.24
CA ILE A 167 28.70 -3.39 -7.52
C ILE A 167 27.46 -3.12 -8.40
N GLU A 168 27.47 -2.04 -9.19
CA GLU A 168 26.40 -1.73 -10.15
C GLU A 168 26.29 -2.77 -11.28
N ASN A 169 27.40 -3.39 -11.70
CA ASN A 169 27.40 -4.47 -12.69
C ASN A 169 26.96 -5.81 -12.06
N GLU A 170 27.49 -6.17 -10.88
CA GLU A 170 27.11 -7.37 -10.11
C GLU A 170 25.60 -7.38 -9.81
N ALA A 171 25.04 -6.24 -9.38
CA ALA A 171 23.60 -6.08 -9.18
C ALA A 171 22.79 -6.17 -10.48
N TRP A 172 23.36 -5.78 -11.63
CA TRP A 172 22.70 -5.92 -12.94
C TRP A 172 22.72 -7.37 -13.43
N GLU A 173 23.82 -8.09 -13.23
CA GLU A 173 23.96 -9.52 -13.52
C GLU A 173 22.98 -10.34 -12.67
N LEU A 174 22.89 -10.05 -11.36
CA LEU A 174 21.91 -10.67 -10.45
C LEU A 174 20.44 -10.36 -10.84
N LEU A 175 20.16 -9.17 -11.36
CA LEU A 175 18.81 -8.81 -11.85
C LEU A 175 18.45 -9.59 -13.13
N GLN A 176 19.35 -9.66 -14.11
CA GLN A 176 19.18 -10.47 -15.32
C GLN A 176 19.02 -11.97 -14.97
N GLU A 177 19.77 -12.45 -13.96
CA GLU A 177 19.67 -13.80 -13.42
C GLU A 177 18.34 -14.13 -12.70
N SER A 178 17.48 -13.13 -12.44
CA SER A 178 16.17 -13.28 -11.82
C SER A 178 15.00 -13.23 -12.82
N VAL A 179 15.27 -13.00 -14.11
CA VAL A 179 14.23 -12.85 -15.14
C VAL A 179 13.46 -14.15 -15.34
N ALA A 180 12.13 -14.06 -15.24
CA ALA A 180 11.20 -15.14 -15.57
C ALA A 180 10.85 -15.06 -17.07
N TYR A 181 10.86 -16.22 -17.74
CA TYR A 181 10.54 -16.36 -19.15
C TYR A 181 9.26 -17.18 -19.33
N TYR A 182 8.46 -16.82 -20.33
CA TYR A 182 7.24 -17.50 -20.74
C TYR A 182 7.19 -17.57 -22.26
N CYS A 183 7.07 -18.76 -22.84
CA CYS A 183 7.17 -19.03 -24.28
C CYS A 183 8.41 -18.37 -24.92
N GLY A 184 9.54 -18.41 -24.21
CA GLY A 184 10.81 -17.79 -24.60
C GLY A 184 10.88 -16.26 -24.49
N SER A 185 9.79 -15.58 -24.11
CA SER A 185 9.75 -14.13 -23.90
C SER A 185 9.98 -13.77 -22.43
N PRO A 186 10.76 -12.72 -22.09
CA PRO A 186 10.87 -12.28 -20.71
C PRO A 186 9.56 -11.62 -20.25
N VAL A 187 9.05 -11.99 -19.08
CA VAL A 187 7.73 -11.56 -18.57
C VAL A 187 7.73 -10.99 -17.15
N GLY A 188 8.87 -10.97 -16.46
CA GLY A 188 9.00 -10.41 -15.11
C GLY A 188 10.29 -10.82 -14.43
N THR A 189 10.40 -10.55 -13.13
CA THR A 189 11.50 -11.05 -12.27
C THR A 189 10.93 -11.78 -11.06
N ILE A 190 11.53 -12.91 -10.67
CA ILE A 190 11.13 -13.66 -9.47
C ILE A 190 11.47 -12.87 -8.19
N ALA A 191 10.67 -13.03 -7.13
CA ALA A 191 10.84 -12.24 -5.90
C ALA A 191 12.14 -12.55 -5.11
N ALA A 192 12.62 -13.81 -5.11
CA ALA A 192 13.95 -14.12 -4.59
C ALA A 192 14.60 -15.34 -5.26
N LYS A 193 15.93 -15.25 -5.43
CA LYS A 193 16.81 -16.33 -5.89
C LYS A 193 17.72 -16.78 -4.75
N ASP A 194 17.15 -17.40 -3.72
CA ASP A 194 17.89 -17.89 -2.55
C ASP A 194 18.44 -19.32 -2.78
N PRO A 195 19.77 -19.51 -2.90
CA PRO A 195 20.36 -20.83 -3.09
C PRO A 195 20.44 -21.65 -1.79
N THR A 196 20.07 -21.08 -0.64
CA THR A 196 20.16 -21.72 0.68
C THR A 196 18.82 -22.27 1.18
N SER A 197 17.69 -21.78 0.65
CA SER A 197 16.37 -22.29 0.98
C SER A 197 16.03 -23.56 0.20
N SER A 198 15.78 -24.65 0.91
CA SER A 198 15.13 -25.85 0.37
C SER A 198 13.61 -25.71 0.24
N SER A 199 13.04 -24.57 0.66
CA SER A 199 11.61 -24.29 0.69
C SER A 199 11.29 -23.08 -0.19
N VAL A 200 11.09 -23.36 -1.48
CA VAL A 200 10.58 -22.39 -2.43
C VAL A 200 9.07 -22.28 -2.21
N LEU A 201 8.65 -21.24 -1.46
CA LEU A 201 7.25 -20.99 -1.11
C LEU A 201 6.51 -20.32 -2.28
N ASN A 202 6.41 -18.99 -2.24
CA ASN A 202 5.94 -18.12 -3.32
C ASN A 202 7.07 -17.23 -3.87
N TYR A 203 8.29 -17.30 -3.32
CA TYR A 203 9.40 -16.43 -3.73
C TYR A 203 9.93 -16.68 -5.15
N ASP A 204 9.56 -17.79 -5.80
CA ASP A 204 9.83 -18.03 -7.23
C ASP A 204 8.75 -17.47 -8.17
N GLN A 205 7.74 -16.81 -7.63
CA GLN A 205 6.71 -16.14 -8.41
C GLN A 205 7.13 -14.71 -8.76
N VAL A 206 6.57 -14.19 -9.85
CA VAL A 206 6.67 -12.78 -10.22
C VAL A 206 5.56 -12.03 -9.48
N PHE A 207 5.91 -11.26 -8.45
CA PHE A 207 4.99 -10.36 -7.76
C PHE A 207 4.86 -9.03 -8.50
N ILE A 208 3.64 -8.47 -8.53
CA ILE A 208 3.41 -7.20 -9.24
C ILE A 208 4.16 -6.04 -8.59
N ARG A 209 4.18 -5.95 -7.25
CA ARG A 209 4.90 -4.88 -6.54
C ARG A 209 6.42 -5.02 -6.61
N ASP A 210 6.94 -6.25 -6.50
CA ASP A 210 8.38 -6.54 -6.56
C ASP A 210 8.96 -6.32 -7.97
N PHE A 211 8.17 -6.53 -9.03
CA PHE A 211 8.59 -6.20 -10.39
C PHE A 211 8.64 -4.69 -10.67
N ILE A 212 8.04 -3.80 -9.86
CA ILE A 212 8.10 -2.34 -10.11
C ILE A 212 9.53 -1.79 -10.14
N PRO A 213 10.39 -1.99 -9.12
CA PRO A 213 11.79 -1.55 -9.19
C PRO A 213 12.55 -2.19 -10.36
N SER A 214 12.37 -3.50 -10.61
CA SER A 214 12.97 -4.20 -11.75
C SER A 214 12.59 -3.54 -13.07
N GLY A 215 11.28 -3.36 -13.30
CA GLY A 215 10.73 -2.77 -14.51
C GLY A 215 11.21 -1.34 -14.74
N ILE A 216 11.24 -0.50 -13.70
CA ILE A 216 11.81 0.85 -13.79
C ILE A 216 13.31 0.79 -14.16
N ALA A 217 14.08 -0.16 -13.63
CA ALA A 217 15.49 -0.34 -13.98
C ALA A 217 15.68 -0.78 -15.45
N PHE A 218 14.86 -1.70 -15.96
CA PHE A 218 14.84 -2.10 -17.37
C PHE A 218 14.44 -0.94 -18.30
N LEU A 219 13.39 -0.17 -17.95
CA LEU A 219 13.00 1.04 -18.70
C LEU A 219 14.14 2.07 -18.78
N LEU A 220 14.86 2.29 -17.69
CA LEU A 220 15.99 3.24 -17.64
C LEU A 220 17.25 2.75 -18.39
N LYS A 221 17.31 1.47 -18.78
CA LYS A 221 18.34 0.88 -19.64
C LYS A 221 17.94 0.81 -21.12
N GLY A 222 16.65 0.99 -21.43
CA GLY A 222 16.10 0.85 -22.79
C GLY A 222 15.60 -0.57 -23.11
N GLU A 223 15.57 -1.48 -22.12
CA GLU A 223 15.12 -2.86 -22.27
C GLU A 223 13.60 -2.96 -22.09
N TYR A 224 12.85 -2.36 -23.02
CA TYR A 224 11.41 -2.14 -22.86
C TYR A 224 10.53 -3.41 -22.93
N ASP A 225 10.99 -4.48 -23.59
CA ASP A 225 10.17 -5.64 -23.93
C ASP A 225 9.68 -6.42 -22.70
N ILE A 226 10.53 -6.62 -21.68
CA ILE A 226 10.13 -7.32 -20.45
C ILE A 226 8.97 -6.59 -19.73
N VAL A 227 9.00 -5.25 -19.71
CA VAL A 227 7.97 -4.43 -19.08
C VAL A 227 6.69 -4.45 -19.91
N ARG A 228 6.81 -4.37 -21.24
CA ARG A 228 5.69 -4.50 -22.18
C ARG A 228 4.98 -5.84 -22.03
N ASN A 229 5.74 -6.93 -21.95
CA ASN A 229 5.23 -8.29 -21.83
C ASN A 229 4.58 -8.50 -20.46
N PHE A 230 5.23 -8.07 -19.37
CA PHE A 230 4.65 -8.08 -18.02
C PHE A 230 3.28 -7.38 -17.99
N ILE A 231 3.18 -6.16 -18.54
CA ILE A 231 1.93 -5.38 -18.59
C ILE A 231 0.83 -6.16 -19.32
N LEU A 232 1.12 -6.74 -20.49
CA LEU A 232 0.14 -7.44 -21.32
C LEU A 232 -0.26 -8.81 -20.76
N HIS A 233 0.66 -9.56 -20.17
CA HIS A 233 0.35 -10.86 -19.56
C HIS A 233 -0.40 -10.71 -18.22
N THR A 234 -0.03 -9.74 -17.37
CA THR A 234 -0.82 -9.46 -16.16
C THR A 234 -2.22 -8.94 -16.48
N LEU A 235 -2.40 -8.21 -17.60
CA LEU A 235 -3.72 -7.85 -18.13
C LEU A 235 -4.51 -9.06 -18.65
N GLN A 236 -3.86 -10.03 -19.30
CA GLN A 236 -4.51 -11.30 -19.67
C GLN A 236 -5.03 -12.02 -18.42
N LEU A 237 -4.21 -12.10 -17.36
CA LEU A 237 -4.64 -12.68 -16.08
C LEU A 237 -5.80 -11.90 -15.44
N GLN A 238 -5.85 -10.56 -15.57
CA GLN A 238 -7.00 -9.77 -15.13
C GLN A 238 -8.32 -10.21 -15.79
N SER A 239 -8.29 -10.75 -17.02
CA SER A 239 -9.51 -11.23 -17.69
C SER A 239 -10.01 -12.60 -17.25
N TRP A 240 -9.23 -13.35 -16.45
CA TRP A 240 -9.60 -14.70 -16.00
C TRP A 240 -10.80 -14.68 -15.03
N GLU A 241 -11.56 -15.78 -15.02
CA GLU A 241 -12.57 -16.02 -14.00
C GLU A 241 -11.90 -16.23 -12.64
N LYS A 242 -12.37 -15.50 -11.63
CA LYS A 242 -11.83 -15.52 -10.27
C LYS A 242 -12.92 -16.02 -9.34
N THR A 243 -12.61 -17.00 -8.52
CA THR A 243 -13.54 -17.61 -7.57
C THR A 243 -12.82 -17.97 -6.27
N MET A 244 -13.30 -17.43 -5.16
CA MET A 244 -12.99 -17.91 -3.81
C MET A 244 -14.25 -18.55 -3.25
N ASP A 245 -14.23 -19.88 -3.14
CA ASP A 245 -15.38 -20.73 -2.85
C ASP A 245 -16.60 -20.42 -3.77
N CYS A 246 -17.61 -19.72 -3.24
CA CYS A 246 -18.84 -19.36 -3.94
C CYS A 246 -18.92 -17.86 -4.30
N HIS A 247 -17.81 -17.12 -4.26
CA HIS A 247 -17.75 -15.69 -4.51
C HIS A 247 -16.70 -15.31 -5.56
N SER A 248 -17.09 -14.48 -6.53
CA SER A 248 -16.16 -13.87 -7.49
C SER A 248 -15.82 -12.43 -7.08
N PRO A 249 -14.54 -12.08 -6.90
CA PRO A 249 -14.13 -10.70 -6.63
C PRO A 249 -14.36 -9.80 -7.85
N GLY A 250 -14.27 -8.48 -7.62
CA GLY A 250 -14.47 -7.49 -8.67
C GLY A 250 -13.57 -7.70 -9.88
N GLN A 251 -14.14 -7.67 -11.10
CA GLN A 251 -13.45 -8.09 -12.32
C GLN A 251 -12.13 -7.34 -12.61
N GLY A 252 -11.98 -6.11 -12.12
CA GLY A 252 -10.76 -5.31 -12.26
C GLY A 252 -9.59 -5.69 -11.34
N LEU A 253 -9.75 -6.69 -10.46
CA LEU A 253 -8.69 -7.17 -9.57
C LEU A 253 -7.51 -7.74 -10.38
N MET A 254 -6.32 -7.17 -10.16
CA MET A 254 -5.04 -7.73 -10.62
C MET A 254 -4.55 -8.81 -9.64
N PRO A 255 -3.75 -9.79 -10.08
CA PRO A 255 -3.18 -10.77 -9.16
C PRO A 255 -2.11 -10.12 -8.24
N ALA A 256 -1.82 -10.76 -7.11
CA ALA A 256 -0.67 -10.42 -6.28
C ALA A 256 0.63 -10.81 -7.00
N SER A 257 0.62 -12.02 -7.55
CA SER A 257 1.74 -12.67 -8.23
C SER A 257 1.27 -13.67 -9.28
N PHE A 258 2.21 -14.13 -10.11
CA PHE A 258 1.98 -15.27 -10.99
C PHE A 258 3.24 -16.11 -11.15
N LYS A 259 3.05 -17.37 -11.52
CA LYS A 259 4.12 -18.34 -11.80
C LYS A 259 4.02 -18.87 -13.23
N VAL A 260 5.16 -19.11 -13.87
CA VAL A 260 5.21 -19.93 -15.08
C VAL A 260 5.25 -21.39 -14.67
N ARG A 261 4.27 -22.19 -15.12
CA ARG A 261 4.22 -23.64 -14.91
C ARG A 261 4.31 -24.36 -16.24
N THR A 262 5.18 -25.36 -16.33
CA THR A 262 5.19 -26.34 -17.41
C THR A 262 4.18 -27.44 -17.09
N VAL A 263 3.21 -27.68 -17.98
CA VAL A 263 2.21 -28.75 -17.87
C VAL A 263 2.30 -29.71 -19.06
N PRO A 264 1.95 -31.01 -18.91
CA PRO A 264 1.77 -31.90 -20.06
C PRO A 264 0.65 -31.40 -20.97
N LEU A 265 0.77 -31.66 -22.28
CA LEU A 265 -0.28 -31.36 -23.25
C LEU A 265 -1.38 -32.42 -23.21
N ASP A 266 -2.64 -32.00 -23.34
CA ASP A 266 -3.82 -32.88 -23.27
C ASP A 266 -3.77 -33.98 -24.36
N GLY A 267 -3.40 -35.19 -23.93
CA GLY A 267 -3.29 -36.38 -24.79
C GLY A 267 -1.87 -36.77 -25.23
N ASP A 268 -0.82 -36.05 -24.81
CA ASP A 268 0.59 -36.44 -25.07
C ASP A 268 1.49 -36.11 -23.86
N ASP A 269 1.74 -37.12 -23.02
CA ASP A 269 2.63 -37.05 -21.85
C ASP A 269 4.10 -36.69 -22.21
N THR A 270 4.48 -36.71 -23.49
CA THR A 270 5.83 -36.35 -23.95
C THR A 270 5.97 -34.90 -24.43
N ALA A 271 4.84 -34.22 -24.67
CA ALA A 271 4.79 -32.83 -25.07
C ALA A 271 4.34 -31.95 -23.88
N THR A 272 4.85 -30.71 -23.81
CA THR A 272 4.55 -29.79 -22.71
C THR A 272 4.22 -28.39 -23.22
N GLU A 273 3.38 -27.69 -22.46
CA GLU A 273 2.99 -26.30 -22.66
C GLU A 273 3.36 -25.49 -21.41
N GLU A 274 3.73 -24.22 -21.59
CA GLU A 274 3.90 -23.28 -20.49
C GLU A 274 2.59 -22.53 -20.25
N VAL A 275 2.17 -22.42 -19.00
CA VAL A 275 0.94 -21.73 -18.57
C VAL A 275 1.27 -20.74 -17.46
N LEU A 276 0.63 -19.57 -17.49
CA LEU A 276 0.67 -18.57 -16.42
C LEU A 276 -0.37 -18.90 -15.34
N ASP A 277 0.11 -19.10 -14.12
CA ASP A 277 -0.66 -19.50 -12.94
C ASP A 277 -0.71 -18.32 -11.94
N PRO A 278 -1.85 -17.59 -11.83
CA PRO A 278 -1.99 -16.44 -10.95
C PRO A 278 -2.35 -16.81 -9.50
N ASP A 279 -2.05 -15.89 -8.56
CA ASP A 279 -2.67 -15.84 -7.22
C ASP A 279 -3.31 -14.45 -7.05
N PHE A 280 -4.65 -14.36 -6.94
CA PHE A 280 -5.38 -13.12 -6.62
C PHE A 280 -5.63 -12.93 -5.11
N GLY A 281 -5.05 -13.78 -4.27
CA GLY A 281 -5.24 -13.84 -2.81
C GLY A 281 -5.81 -15.18 -2.33
N GLU A 282 -6.34 -16.01 -3.23
CA GLU A 282 -6.89 -17.33 -2.94
C GLU A 282 -5.85 -18.41 -2.62
N ALA A 283 -4.56 -18.21 -2.93
CA ALA A 283 -3.47 -19.01 -2.36
C ALA A 283 -2.79 -18.30 -1.18
N ALA A 284 -2.72 -16.96 -1.20
CA ALA A 284 -2.08 -16.13 -0.17
C ALA A 284 -2.46 -16.47 1.29
N ILE A 285 -1.47 -16.34 2.17
CA ILE A 285 -1.58 -16.58 3.62
C ILE A 285 -2.53 -15.54 4.22
N GLY A 286 -3.65 -16.00 4.79
CA GLY A 286 -4.67 -15.13 5.38
C GLY A 286 -5.70 -14.56 4.38
N ARG A 287 -5.68 -14.99 3.11
CA ARG A 287 -6.63 -14.57 2.06
C ARG A 287 -6.67 -13.05 1.85
N VAL A 288 -5.48 -12.46 1.77
CA VAL A 288 -5.25 -11.03 1.67
C VAL A 288 -5.44 -10.55 0.23
N ALA A 289 -6.23 -9.50 0.03
CA ALA A 289 -6.50 -8.93 -1.29
C ALA A 289 -5.41 -7.93 -1.74
N PRO A 290 -4.79 -8.10 -2.92
CA PRO A 290 -3.69 -7.27 -3.41
C PRO A 290 -4.19 -5.96 -4.05
N VAL A 291 -4.67 -5.02 -3.22
CA VAL A 291 -5.27 -3.76 -3.69
C VAL A 291 -4.23 -2.86 -4.36
N ASP A 292 -2.99 -2.85 -3.88
CA ASP A 292 -1.88 -2.08 -4.43
C ASP A 292 -1.51 -2.52 -5.86
N SER A 293 -1.59 -3.81 -6.19
CA SER A 293 -1.18 -4.36 -7.50
C SER A 293 -1.92 -3.74 -8.68
N GLY A 294 -3.21 -3.41 -8.54
CA GLY A 294 -3.97 -2.68 -9.56
C GLY A 294 -3.51 -1.23 -9.75
N LEU A 295 -3.10 -0.58 -8.67
CA LEU A 295 -2.62 0.80 -8.67
C LEU A 295 -1.21 0.86 -9.29
N TRP A 296 -0.34 -0.07 -8.89
CA TRP A 296 1.01 -0.24 -9.43
C TRP A 296 1.03 -0.57 -10.92
N TRP A 297 0.11 -1.41 -11.42
CA TRP A 297 0.02 -1.72 -12.85
C TRP A 297 -0.30 -0.47 -13.70
N ILE A 298 -1.22 0.40 -13.24
CA ILE A 298 -1.52 1.68 -13.93
C ILE A 298 -0.31 2.62 -13.89
N ILE A 299 0.43 2.68 -12.78
CA ILE A 299 1.65 3.49 -12.64
C ILE A 299 2.74 3.00 -13.60
N LEU A 300 2.97 1.69 -13.67
CA LEU A 300 3.95 1.08 -14.57
C LEU A 300 3.59 1.27 -16.05
N LEU A 301 2.30 1.20 -16.40
CA LEU A 301 1.82 1.47 -17.76
C LEU A 301 2.10 2.92 -18.20
N ARG A 302 1.96 3.92 -17.30
CA ARG A 302 2.40 5.30 -17.58
C ARG A 302 3.91 5.33 -17.76
N ALA A 303 4.66 4.74 -16.84
CA ALA A 303 6.13 4.73 -16.87
C ALA A 303 6.67 4.14 -18.17
N TYR A 304 6.11 3.01 -18.64
CA TYR A 304 6.43 2.39 -19.92
C TYR A 304 6.33 3.39 -21.07
N GLY A 305 5.14 3.97 -21.30
CA GLY A 305 4.92 4.88 -22.44
C GLY A 305 5.71 6.18 -22.38
N LYS A 306 6.06 6.66 -21.17
CA LYS A 306 6.97 7.82 -20.98
C LYS A 306 8.42 7.49 -21.35
N CYS A 307 8.90 6.28 -21.04
CA CYS A 307 10.27 5.86 -21.32
C CYS A 307 10.48 5.35 -22.76
N SER A 308 9.56 4.56 -23.29
CA SER A 308 9.67 3.96 -24.64
C SER A 308 9.21 4.90 -25.75
N GLY A 309 8.33 5.87 -25.44
CA GLY A 309 7.58 6.64 -26.43
C GLY A 309 6.48 5.85 -27.14
N ASP A 310 6.31 4.56 -26.83
CA ASP A 310 5.29 3.69 -27.41
C ASP A 310 3.95 3.86 -26.70
N LEU A 311 3.15 4.80 -27.21
CA LEU A 311 1.76 5.01 -26.77
C LEU A 311 0.81 3.93 -27.33
N SER A 312 1.21 3.15 -28.34
CA SER A 312 0.31 2.19 -28.98
C SER A 312 -0.16 1.07 -28.04
N VAL A 313 0.63 0.74 -27.02
CA VAL A 313 0.24 -0.15 -25.92
C VAL A 313 -0.85 0.48 -25.05
N GLN A 314 -0.74 1.77 -24.73
CA GLN A 314 -1.76 2.48 -23.93
C GLN A 314 -3.08 2.65 -24.71
N GLU A 315 -3.00 2.80 -26.03
CA GLU A 315 -4.15 2.95 -26.93
C GLU A 315 -4.92 1.65 -27.22
N ARG A 316 -4.41 0.48 -26.82
CA ARG A 316 -5.10 -0.81 -27.07
C ARG A 316 -6.44 -0.88 -26.34
N ILE A 317 -7.44 -1.46 -27.00
CA ILE A 317 -8.81 -1.61 -26.46
C ILE A 317 -8.83 -2.48 -25.19
N ASP A 318 -7.99 -3.52 -25.11
CA ASP A 318 -7.86 -4.36 -23.90
C ASP A 318 -7.21 -3.60 -22.75
N VAL A 319 -6.11 -2.88 -22.99
CA VAL A 319 -5.42 -2.04 -22.00
C VAL A 319 -6.35 -0.93 -21.48
N GLN A 320 -7.03 -0.20 -22.37
CA GLN A 320 -8.05 0.78 -22.02
C GLN A 320 -9.17 0.17 -21.18
N THR A 321 -9.60 -1.05 -21.50
CA THR A 321 -10.63 -1.77 -20.74
C THR A 321 -10.12 -2.16 -19.34
N GLY A 322 -8.89 -2.64 -19.22
CA GLY A 322 -8.26 -2.96 -17.92
C GLY A 322 -8.14 -1.76 -17.00
N ILE A 323 -7.68 -0.60 -17.51
CA ILE A 323 -7.68 0.67 -16.75
C ILE A 323 -9.09 1.01 -16.28
N LYS A 324 -10.09 0.96 -17.18
CA LYS A 324 -11.50 1.25 -16.85
C LYS A 324 -12.05 0.28 -15.80
N MET A 325 -11.60 -0.98 -15.77
CA MET A 325 -12.03 -2.00 -14.79
C MET A 325 -11.39 -1.79 -13.40
N ILE A 326 -10.10 -1.50 -13.32
CA ILE A 326 -9.41 -1.15 -12.05
C ILE A 326 -10.06 0.11 -11.44
N LEU A 327 -10.23 1.15 -12.25
CA LEU A 327 -10.85 2.40 -11.80
C LEU A 327 -12.29 2.21 -11.32
N ARG A 328 -13.10 1.39 -12.01
CA ARG A 328 -14.47 1.08 -11.56
C ARG A 328 -14.50 0.35 -10.22
N LEU A 329 -13.50 -0.47 -9.91
CA LEU A 329 -13.37 -1.12 -8.60
C LEU A 329 -13.00 -0.11 -7.51
N CYS A 330 -12.06 0.81 -7.77
CA CYS A 330 -11.60 1.81 -6.79
C CYS A 330 -12.53 3.03 -6.65
N LEU A 331 -13.37 3.31 -7.64
CA LEU A 331 -14.34 4.42 -7.66
C LEU A 331 -15.78 3.97 -7.42
N ALA A 332 -16.01 2.70 -7.06
CA ALA A 332 -17.33 2.16 -6.78
C ALA A 332 -18.05 2.94 -5.65
N ASP A 333 -19.36 3.12 -5.78
CA ASP A 333 -20.20 3.64 -4.71
C ASP A 333 -20.29 2.63 -3.55
N GLY A 334 -20.24 3.13 -2.32
CA GLY A 334 -20.28 2.32 -1.10
C GLY A 334 -20.94 3.04 0.07
N PHE A 335 -20.83 2.46 1.27
CA PHE A 335 -21.32 3.07 2.52
C PHE A 335 -20.31 4.04 3.17
N ASP A 336 -19.07 4.07 2.66
CA ASP A 336 -18.05 4.99 3.13
C ASP A 336 -18.37 6.44 2.70
N MET A 337 -18.09 7.39 3.60
CA MET A 337 -18.25 8.83 3.37
C MET A 337 -16.93 9.53 3.06
N PHE A 338 -15.79 8.84 3.20
CA PHE A 338 -14.48 9.41 2.93
C PHE A 338 -14.12 9.28 1.43
N PRO A 339 -13.29 10.20 0.88
CA PRO A 339 -12.80 10.10 -0.49
C PRO A 339 -11.62 9.12 -0.63
N THR A 340 -11.10 8.60 0.48
CA THR A 340 -10.11 7.53 0.53
C THR A 340 -10.67 6.20 -0.01
N LEU A 341 -9.79 5.24 -0.24
CA LEU A 341 -10.16 3.86 -0.53
C LEU A 341 -10.22 3.08 0.79
N LEU A 342 -11.33 2.40 1.04
CA LEU A 342 -11.54 1.50 2.17
C LEU A 342 -10.93 0.13 1.85
N VAL A 343 -10.07 -0.38 2.73
CA VAL A 343 -9.37 -1.67 2.54
C VAL A 343 -9.27 -2.50 3.82
N THR A 344 -9.03 -3.80 3.65
CA THR A 344 -8.71 -4.72 4.76
C THR A 344 -7.26 -4.54 5.24
N ASP A 345 -6.94 -5.11 6.40
CA ASP A 345 -5.55 -5.28 6.83
C ASP A 345 -4.79 -6.16 5.80
N GLY A 346 -3.47 -5.99 5.70
CA GLY A 346 -2.63 -6.72 4.74
C GLY A 346 -2.64 -6.21 3.29
N SER A 347 -3.50 -5.26 2.92
CA SER A 347 -3.88 -4.97 1.53
C SER A 347 -2.84 -4.27 0.63
N CYS A 348 -1.61 -4.07 1.11
CA CYS A 348 -0.54 -3.34 0.42
C CYS A 348 0.81 -4.07 0.54
N MET A 349 1.96 -3.39 0.43
CA MET A 349 3.30 -3.99 0.62
C MET A 349 3.40 -4.77 1.94
N ILE A 350 2.75 -4.24 2.98
CA ILE A 350 2.56 -4.91 4.26
C ILE A 350 1.48 -5.99 4.08
N ASP A 351 1.88 -7.19 3.65
CA ASP A 351 1.00 -8.33 3.31
C ASP A 351 0.40 -9.09 4.51
N ARG A 352 0.46 -8.52 5.72
CA ARG A 352 0.07 -9.17 6.99
C ARG A 352 -0.62 -8.19 7.94
N ARG A 353 -1.40 -8.72 8.88
CA ARG A 353 -2.16 -7.94 9.87
C ARG A 353 -1.22 -7.07 10.73
N MET A 354 -1.33 -5.75 10.55
CA MET A 354 -0.47 -4.73 11.17
C MET A 354 -1.25 -3.50 11.66
N GLY A 355 -2.60 -3.55 11.63
CA GLY A 355 -3.47 -2.43 12.01
C GLY A 355 -3.69 -1.44 10.87
N ILE A 356 -3.47 -1.86 9.62
CA ILE A 356 -3.55 -1.00 8.43
C ILE A 356 -4.88 -1.14 7.66
N HIS A 357 -5.88 -1.81 8.23
CA HIS A 357 -7.26 -1.78 7.75
C HIS A 357 -7.85 -0.36 7.81
N GLY A 358 -8.89 -0.08 7.03
CA GLY A 358 -9.46 1.27 6.95
C GLY A 358 -8.85 2.03 5.77
N HIS A 359 -8.04 3.06 6.05
CA HIS A 359 -7.55 4.01 5.04
C HIS A 359 -6.03 4.24 5.16
N PRO A 360 -5.19 3.20 4.95
CA PRO A 360 -3.75 3.33 5.09
C PRO A 360 -3.16 4.25 4.01
N LEU A 361 -2.29 5.17 4.43
CA LEU A 361 -1.69 6.21 3.59
C LEU A 361 -1.04 5.67 2.32
N GLU A 362 -0.40 4.49 2.40
CA GLU A 362 0.23 3.82 1.27
C GLU A 362 -0.77 3.61 0.11
N ILE A 363 -1.93 3.02 0.39
CA ILE A 363 -3.00 2.86 -0.60
C ILE A 363 -3.52 4.21 -1.07
N GLN A 364 -3.63 5.23 -0.21
CA GLN A 364 -4.14 6.54 -0.61
C GLN A 364 -3.19 7.28 -1.57
N ALA A 365 -1.87 7.19 -1.33
CA ALA A 365 -0.84 7.75 -2.19
C ALA A 365 -0.76 7.03 -3.54
N LEU A 366 -0.78 5.70 -3.52
CA LEU A 366 -0.83 4.89 -4.75
C LEU A 366 -2.12 5.12 -5.54
N PHE A 367 -3.27 5.29 -4.87
CA PHE A 367 -4.55 5.55 -5.50
C PHE A 367 -4.59 6.93 -6.15
N TYR A 368 -4.10 7.98 -5.48
CA TYR A 368 -3.94 9.30 -6.06
C TYR A 368 -3.03 9.27 -7.30
N SER A 369 -1.88 8.61 -7.18
CA SER A 369 -0.93 8.43 -8.29
C SER A 369 -1.55 7.68 -9.47
N ALA A 370 -2.28 6.58 -9.24
CA ALA A 370 -2.95 5.83 -10.29
C ALA A 370 -4.09 6.62 -10.96
N LEU A 371 -4.85 7.43 -10.20
CA LEU A 371 -5.86 8.34 -10.75
C LEU A 371 -5.23 9.42 -11.64
N LEU A 372 -4.07 9.98 -11.26
CA LEU A 372 -3.32 10.92 -12.11
C LEU A 372 -2.83 10.23 -13.41
N CYS A 373 -2.22 9.05 -13.29
CA CYS A 373 -1.74 8.27 -14.44
C CYS A 373 -2.87 7.93 -15.41
N ALA A 374 -4.00 7.41 -14.91
CA ALA A 374 -5.14 7.06 -15.76
C ALA A 374 -5.81 8.29 -16.40
N ARG A 375 -5.75 9.47 -15.78
CA ARG A 375 -6.24 10.73 -16.39
C ARG A 375 -5.45 11.12 -17.65
N GLU A 376 -4.17 10.78 -17.71
CA GLU A 376 -3.33 11.04 -18.90
C GLU A 376 -3.54 9.98 -20.00
N MET A 377 -3.82 8.73 -19.61
CA MET A 377 -3.86 7.59 -20.54
C MET A 377 -5.26 7.22 -21.06
N LEU A 378 -6.35 7.61 -20.38
CA LEU A 378 -7.71 7.23 -20.78
C LEU A 378 -8.16 7.95 -22.06
N ALA A 379 -8.59 7.18 -23.05
CA ALA A 379 -9.13 7.73 -24.28
C ALA A 379 -10.51 8.42 -24.06
N PRO A 380 -10.76 9.58 -24.71
CA PRO A 380 -12.06 10.22 -24.73
C PRO A 380 -12.99 9.46 -25.70
N GLU A 381 -13.70 8.46 -25.16
CA GLU A 381 -14.63 7.59 -25.87
C GLU A 381 -16.07 7.80 -25.39
N ASP A 382 -17.03 7.40 -26.22
CA ASP A 382 -18.45 7.35 -25.83
C ASP A 382 -18.64 6.46 -24.59
N GLY A 383 -18.98 7.09 -23.46
CA GLY A 383 -19.16 6.42 -22.16
C GLY A 383 -17.95 6.49 -21.20
N SER A 384 -16.78 7.00 -21.60
CA SER A 384 -15.68 7.24 -20.65
C SER A 384 -15.85 8.54 -19.84
N ALA A 385 -16.68 9.47 -20.32
CA ALA A 385 -16.90 10.79 -19.70
C ALA A 385 -17.36 10.75 -18.23
N ASP A 386 -18.26 9.83 -17.86
CA ASP A 386 -18.73 9.72 -16.47
C ASP A 386 -17.64 9.19 -15.53
N LEU A 387 -16.80 8.26 -16.01
CA LEU A 387 -15.65 7.74 -15.27
C LEU A 387 -14.57 8.81 -15.11
N LEU A 388 -14.29 9.58 -16.17
CA LEU A 388 -13.38 10.73 -16.14
C LEU A 388 -13.87 11.83 -15.19
N ARG A 389 -15.19 12.07 -15.11
CA ARG A 389 -15.80 13.00 -14.15
C ARG A 389 -15.66 12.49 -12.70
N ALA A 390 -15.94 11.21 -12.46
CA ALA A 390 -15.77 10.59 -11.14
C ALA A 390 -14.29 10.63 -10.68
N LEU A 391 -13.36 10.30 -11.57
CA LEU A 391 -11.91 10.38 -11.36
C LEU A 391 -11.45 11.79 -10.98
N ASN A 392 -11.87 12.82 -11.74
CA ASN A 392 -11.45 14.19 -11.47
C ASN A 392 -12.05 14.74 -10.15
N ASN A 393 -13.31 14.40 -9.85
CA ASN A 393 -13.92 14.73 -8.56
C ASN A 393 -13.18 14.04 -7.39
N ARG A 394 -12.82 12.75 -7.56
CA ARG A 394 -12.06 11.97 -6.57
C ARG A 394 -10.67 12.55 -6.33
N LEU A 395 -9.93 12.95 -7.37
CA LEU A 395 -8.62 13.59 -7.25
C LEU A 395 -8.68 14.86 -6.37
N ILE A 396 -9.69 15.70 -6.57
CA ILE A 396 -9.88 16.94 -5.79
C ILE A 396 -10.21 16.59 -4.32
N ALA A 397 -11.17 15.70 -4.10
CA ALA A 397 -11.60 15.33 -2.75
C ALA A 397 -10.50 14.61 -1.96
N LEU A 398 -9.78 13.69 -2.58
CA LEU A 398 -8.69 12.91 -1.97
C LEU A 398 -7.49 13.81 -1.63
N SER A 399 -7.03 14.65 -2.55
CA SER A 399 -5.91 15.57 -2.26
C SER A 399 -6.22 16.57 -1.16
N PHE A 400 -7.44 17.12 -1.09
CA PHE A 400 -7.87 17.94 0.05
C PHE A 400 -7.87 17.14 1.36
N HIS A 401 -8.44 15.94 1.36
CA HIS A 401 -8.61 15.12 2.56
C HIS A 401 -7.26 14.67 3.16
N ILE A 402 -6.32 14.21 2.33
CA ILE A 402 -4.98 13.83 2.80
C ILE A 402 -4.20 15.06 3.30
N ARG A 403 -4.19 16.16 2.53
CA ARG A 403 -3.40 17.36 2.89
C ARG A 403 -3.84 18.04 4.19
N GLU A 404 -5.14 18.01 4.53
CA GLU A 404 -5.66 18.64 5.76
C GLU A 404 -5.71 17.68 6.96
N TYR A 405 -6.15 16.42 6.75
CA TYR A 405 -6.49 15.53 7.87
C TYR A 405 -5.45 14.45 8.17
N TYR A 406 -4.57 14.12 7.22
CA TYR A 406 -3.46 13.21 7.47
C TYR A 406 -2.18 13.94 7.86
N TRP A 407 -2.07 15.24 7.56
CA TRP A 407 -0.89 16.03 7.91
C TRP A 407 -0.73 16.21 9.41
N ILE A 408 0.48 15.93 9.91
CA ILE A 408 0.88 16.21 11.28
C ILE A 408 2.26 16.85 11.34
N ASP A 409 2.33 17.93 12.11
CA ASP A 409 3.55 18.63 12.51
C ASP A 409 3.40 19.04 14.00
N MET A 410 4.40 19.67 14.60
CA MET A 410 4.31 20.12 16.00
C MET A 410 3.13 21.07 16.26
N LYS A 411 2.67 21.85 15.28
CA LYS A 411 1.53 22.76 15.42
C LYS A 411 0.20 22.00 15.36
N LYS A 412 0.01 21.09 14.40
CA LYS A 412 -1.20 20.26 14.28
C LYS A 412 -1.31 19.24 15.43
N LEU A 413 -0.18 18.72 15.93
CA LEU A 413 -0.13 17.91 17.15
C LEU A 413 -0.66 18.69 18.37
N ASN A 414 -0.26 19.96 18.52
CA ASN A 414 -0.81 20.85 19.56
C ASN A 414 -2.29 21.24 19.31
N GLU A 415 -2.79 21.17 18.08
CA GLU A 415 -4.21 21.36 17.75
C GLU A 415 -5.04 20.15 18.21
N ILE A 416 -4.62 18.92 17.85
CA ILE A 416 -5.26 17.65 18.23
C ILE A 416 -5.26 17.46 19.76
N TYR A 417 -4.15 17.78 20.43
CA TYR A 417 -4.04 17.73 21.90
C TYR A 417 -5.02 18.69 22.63
N ARG A 418 -5.67 19.60 21.88
CA ARG A 418 -6.63 20.59 22.38
C ARG A 418 -8.04 20.40 21.80
N TYR A 419 -8.28 19.32 21.06
CA TYR A 419 -9.61 18.96 20.57
C TYR A 419 -10.60 18.76 21.73
N LYS A 420 -11.86 19.08 21.48
CA LYS A 420 -12.98 18.61 22.27
C LYS A 420 -13.53 17.35 21.61
N THR A 421 -14.07 16.44 22.41
CA THR A 421 -14.79 15.25 21.94
C THR A 421 -16.29 15.54 21.85
N GLU A 422 -17.02 14.65 21.19
CA GLU A 422 -18.48 14.72 20.99
C GLU A 422 -18.96 16.00 20.26
N GLU A 423 -18.14 16.56 19.36
CA GLU A 423 -18.50 17.71 18.54
C GLU A 423 -19.51 17.35 17.43
N TYR A 424 -20.79 17.68 17.63
CA TYR A 424 -21.87 17.45 16.64
C TYR A 424 -22.25 18.75 15.89
N SER A 425 -21.53 19.07 14.81
CA SER A 425 -21.91 20.14 13.86
C SER A 425 -21.18 20.01 12.52
N TYR A 426 -21.62 20.74 11.49
CA TYR A 426 -20.86 20.88 10.23
C TYR A 426 -19.56 21.71 10.40
N ASP A 427 -19.54 22.58 11.42
CA ASP A 427 -18.42 23.47 11.76
C ASP A 427 -17.47 22.85 12.81
N ALA A 428 -17.57 21.53 13.05
CA ALA A 428 -16.73 20.81 14.01
C ALA A 428 -15.25 20.89 13.61
N VAL A 429 -14.39 21.07 14.61
CA VAL A 429 -12.93 21.00 14.45
C VAL A 429 -12.50 19.55 14.51
N ASN A 430 -12.99 18.82 15.51
CA ASN A 430 -12.69 17.40 15.70
C ASN A 430 -13.65 16.51 14.88
N LYS A 431 -13.60 16.65 13.54
CA LYS A 431 -14.54 16.02 12.59
C LYS A 431 -14.61 14.49 12.65
N PHE A 432 -13.59 13.85 13.22
CA PHE A 432 -13.47 12.40 13.33
C PHE A 432 -13.67 11.90 14.77
N ASN A 433 -13.97 12.79 15.73
CA ASN A 433 -14.05 12.50 17.17
C ASN A 433 -12.81 11.78 17.72
N ILE A 434 -11.62 12.27 17.36
CA ILE A 434 -10.34 11.78 17.88
C ILE A 434 -10.21 12.18 19.35
N TYR A 435 -9.90 11.21 20.21
CA TYR A 435 -9.63 11.45 21.62
C TYR A 435 -8.17 11.88 21.79
N PRO A 436 -7.86 13.02 22.43
CA PRO A 436 -6.47 13.49 22.63
C PRO A 436 -5.56 12.44 23.27
N ASP A 437 -6.11 11.59 24.14
CA ASP A 437 -5.42 10.50 24.84
C ASP A 437 -4.86 9.40 23.90
N GLN A 438 -5.21 9.42 22.61
CA GLN A 438 -4.60 8.56 21.58
C GLN A 438 -3.20 9.04 21.14
N ILE A 439 -2.80 10.27 21.49
CA ILE A 439 -1.46 10.78 21.23
C ILE A 439 -0.47 10.05 22.16
N SER A 440 0.18 9.03 21.62
CA SER A 440 1.15 8.23 22.37
C SER A 440 2.38 9.07 22.77
N PRO A 441 2.94 8.93 23.99
CA PRO A 441 4.03 9.78 24.48
C PRO A 441 5.29 9.80 23.61
N TRP A 442 5.55 8.73 22.85
CA TRP A 442 6.69 8.71 21.91
C TRP A 442 6.59 9.83 20.88
N LEU A 443 5.39 10.13 20.37
CA LEU A 443 5.18 11.10 19.30
C LEU A 443 5.55 12.52 19.72
N VAL A 444 5.26 12.89 20.97
CA VAL A 444 5.55 14.23 21.51
C VAL A 444 7.05 14.43 21.71
N GLY A 445 7.79 13.39 22.11
CA GLY A 445 9.25 13.42 22.18
C GLY A 445 9.94 13.23 20.82
N TRP A 446 9.24 12.64 19.85
CA TRP A 446 9.78 12.35 18.52
C TRP A 446 9.60 13.52 17.55
N MET A 447 8.46 14.21 17.54
CA MET A 447 8.17 15.30 16.60
C MET A 447 9.21 16.45 16.70
N PRO A 448 9.94 16.81 15.62
CA PRO A 448 10.88 17.92 15.63
C PRO A 448 10.20 19.29 15.58
N ASN A 449 10.97 20.36 15.88
CA ASN A 449 10.50 21.75 15.79
C ASN A 449 10.32 22.26 14.34
N LYS A 450 10.98 21.61 13.37
CA LYS A 450 10.85 21.85 11.92
C LYS A 450 10.66 20.48 11.27
N GLY A 451 9.68 20.39 10.38
CA GLY A 451 9.28 19.14 9.72
C GLY A 451 7.92 18.62 10.17
N GLY A 452 7.44 17.59 9.49
CA GLY A 452 6.13 16.97 9.68
C GLY A 452 5.93 15.82 8.69
N TYR A 453 4.81 15.11 8.76
CA TYR A 453 4.52 13.97 7.89
C TYR A 453 3.02 13.73 7.71
N LEU A 454 2.68 12.82 6.80
CA LEU A 454 1.34 12.26 6.67
C LEU A 454 1.24 11.00 7.55
N ILE A 455 0.29 10.97 8.48
CA ILE A 455 0.05 9.84 9.40
C ILE A 455 -0.33 8.56 8.64
N GLY A 456 -0.14 7.40 9.29
CA GLY A 456 -0.36 6.10 8.68
C GLY A 456 -1.80 5.80 8.28
N ASN A 457 -2.79 6.22 9.09
CA ASN A 457 -4.19 5.86 8.90
C ASN A 457 -5.11 6.87 9.62
N LEU A 458 -6.31 7.09 9.09
CA LEU A 458 -7.35 7.92 9.71
C LEU A 458 -8.71 7.24 9.57
N GLN A 459 -9.39 7.00 10.69
CA GLN A 459 -10.67 6.30 10.77
C GLN A 459 -11.63 7.04 11.75
N PRO A 460 -12.93 6.71 11.77
CA PRO A 460 -13.85 7.25 12.77
C PRO A 460 -13.36 6.93 14.19
N ALA A 461 -13.17 7.97 15.00
CA ALA A 461 -12.60 7.95 16.35
C ALA A 461 -11.20 7.32 16.48
N HIS A 462 -10.39 7.23 15.40
CA HIS A 462 -9.04 6.67 15.47
C HIS A 462 -8.05 7.31 14.48
N MET A 463 -6.84 7.65 14.98
CA MET A 463 -5.67 8.02 14.19
C MET A 463 -4.52 7.05 14.46
N ASP A 464 -3.89 6.53 13.39
CA ASP A 464 -2.62 5.80 13.49
C ASP A 464 -1.47 6.75 13.22
N PHE A 465 -0.84 7.23 14.29
CA PHE A 465 0.26 8.20 14.20
C PHE A 465 1.59 7.60 13.73
N ARG A 466 1.71 6.29 13.46
CA ARG A 466 2.95 5.71 12.93
C ARG A 466 3.34 6.39 11.61
N PHE A 467 4.63 6.68 11.45
CA PHE A 467 5.21 7.09 10.17
C PHE A 467 5.29 5.86 9.25
N PHE A 468 4.83 5.97 8.01
CA PHE A 468 5.00 4.93 6.98
C PHE A 468 5.77 5.50 5.78
N SER A 469 6.91 4.89 5.46
CA SER A 469 7.87 5.46 4.51
C SER A 469 7.36 5.48 3.08
N LEU A 470 6.81 4.37 2.57
CA LEU A 470 6.30 4.31 1.19
C LEU A 470 5.18 5.35 0.99
N GLY A 471 4.20 5.40 1.89
CA GLY A 471 3.11 6.38 1.83
C GLY A 471 3.58 7.85 1.83
N ASN A 472 4.58 8.20 2.64
CA ASN A 472 5.12 9.57 2.68
C ASN A 472 5.97 9.89 1.44
N LEU A 473 6.92 9.03 1.08
CA LEU A 473 7.78 9.19 -0.10
C LEU A 473 6.96 9.25 -1.40
N TRP A 474 5.96 8.37 -1.55
CA TRP A 474 5.11 8.36 -2.73
C TRP A 474 4.14 9.54 -2.77
N SER A 475 3.75 10.10 -1.62
CA SER A 475 2.98 11.34 -1.57
C SER A 475 3.77 12.53 -2.12
N ILE A 476 5.10 12.53 -2.00
CA ILE A 476 5.98 13.53 -2.61
C ILE A 476 6.12 13.26 -4.11
N VAL A 477 6.52 12.04 -4.49
CA VAL A 477 6.74 11.63 -5.90
C VAL A 477 5.49 11.82 -6.78
N SER A 478 4.28 11.69 -6.21
CA SER A 478 3.00 11.88 -6.92
C SER A 478 2.39 13.28 -6.81
N ASN A 479 3.10 14.26 -6.22
CA ASN A 479 2.57 15.60 -5.92
C ASN A 479 1.26 15.60 -5.06
N LEU A 480 1.04 14.56 -4.25
CA LEU A 480 -0.07 14.51 -3.28
C LEU A 480 0.20 15.41 -2.07
N ALA A 481 1.44 15.45 -1.57
CA ALA A 481 1.89 16.49 -0.64
C ALA A 481 1.93 17.86 -1.35
N THR A 482 1.84 18.97 -0.60
CA THR A 482 2.25 20.29 -1.11
C THR A 482 3.79 20.41 -1.07
N THR A 483 4.38 21.36 -1.79
CA THR A 483 5.84 21.61 -1.74
C THR A 483 6.33 21.84 -0.31
N ASP A 484 5.60 22.64 0.48
CA ASP A 484 5.91 22.88 1.90
C ASP A 484 5.87 21.58 2.73
N GLN A 485 4.88 20.71 2.48
CA GLN A 485 4.76 19.40 3.14
C GLN A 485 5.88 18.44 2.71
N SER A 486 6.25 18.44 1.43
CA SER A 486 7.36 17.62 0.90
C SER A 486 8.70 18.02 1.52
N HIS A 487 8.99 19.32 1.58
CA HIS A 487 10.18 19.84 2.27
C HIS A 487 10.16 19.53 3.78
N ALA A 488 8.99 19.63 4.43
CA ALA A 488 8.83 19.29 5.84
C ALA A 488 8.95 17.78 6.15
N ILE A 489 8.59 16.89 5.21
CA ILE A 489 8.87 15.45 5.32
C ILE A 489 10.37 15.18 5.20
N LEU A 490 11.06 15.85 4.27
CA LEU A 490 12.53 15.72 4.15
C LEU A 490 13.25 16.28 5.40
N ASP A 491 12.82 17.43 5.94
CA ASP A 491 13.29 17.97 7.22
C ASP A 491 13.15 16.96 8.37
N LEU A 492 12.00 16.28 8.44
CA LEU A 492 11.77 15.22 9.43
C LEU A 492 12.72 14.04 9.21
N MET A 493 12.90 13.59 7.97
CA MET A 493 13.78 12.47 7.64
C MET A 493 15.25 12.78 7.94
N GLU A 494 15.73 14.01 7.70
CA GLU A 494 17.05 14.46 8.12
C GLU A 494 17.17 14.53 9.65
N ALA A 495 16.19 15.14 10.33
CA ALA A 495 16.17 15.25 11.79
C ALA A 495 16.03 13.89 12.51
N LYS A 496 15.54 12.86 11.82
CA LYS A 496 15.28 11.50 12.33
C LYS A 496 15.97 10.40 11.55
N TRP A 497 17.12 10.73 10.95
CA TRP A 497 17.93 9.78 10.19
C TRP A 497 18.29 8.51 10.98
N ALA A 498 18.66 8.67 12.25
CA ALA A 498 18.99 7.55 13.15
C ALA A 498 17.80 6.61 13.46
N ASP A 499 16.57 7.12 13.40
CA ASP A 499 15.35 6.32 13.60
C ASP A 499 14.86 5.66 12.31
N LEU A 500 14.82 6.43 11.22
CA LEU A 500 14.15 6.06 9.96
C LEU A 500 15.09 5.37 8.95
N VAL A 501 16.40 5.56 9.08
CA VAL A 501 17.43 4.96 8.23
C VAL A 501 18.35 4.05 9.05
N ALA A 502 18.86 4.54 10.18
CA ALA A 502 19.93 3.89 10.94
C ALA A 502 21.07 3.43 10.00
N ASP A 503 21.57 2.20 10.18
CA ASP A 503 22.58 1.60 9.31
C ASP A 503 22.00 0.91 8.04
N MET A 504 20.68 0.93 7.84
CA MET A 504 20.03 0.23 6.71
C MET A 504 18.76 0.95 6.20
N PRO A 505 18.84 1.71 5.08
CA PRO A 505 17.69 2.35 4.46
C PRO A 505 16.62 1.34 4.00
N PHE A 506 15.32 1.58 4.13
CA PHE A 506 14.64 2.49 5.07
C PHE A 506 13.73 1.67 5.99
N LYS A 507 13.39 2.20 7.17
CA LYS A 507 12.30 1.64 7.97
C LYS A 507 11.01 1.62 7.15
N ILE A 508 10.28 0.52 7.16
CA ILE A 508 8.97 0.44 6.50
C ILE A 508 7.92 1.29 7.24
N CYS A 509 7.95 1.24 8.58
CA CYS A 509 7.21 2.12 9.46
C CYS A 509 7.99 2.43 10.75
N TYR A 510 7.57 3.45 11.49
CA TYR A 510 8.12 3.81 12.81
C TYR A 510 7.04 4.37 13.74
N PRO A 511 7.07 4.05 15.06
CA PRO A 511 7.89 3.00 15.68
C PRO A 511 7.33 1.59 15.41
N ALA A 512 8.04 0.56 15.85
CA ALA A 512 7.46 -0.78 15.98
C ALA A 512 6.42 -0.84 17.10
N LEU A 513 5.40 -1.67 16.92
CA LEU A 513 4.47 -2.13 17.95
C LEU A 513 5.19 -3.13 18.87
N ASP A 514 4.99 -3.01 20.18
CA ASP A 514 5.60 -3.88 21.20
C ASP A 514 4.59 -4.33 22.26
N GLY A 515 4.95 -5.35 23.05
CA GLY A 515 4.16 -5.84 24.18
C GLY A 515 2.71 -6.15 23.83
N GLN A 516 1.78 -5.49 24.54
CA GLN A 516 0.34 -5.68 24.32
C GLN A 516 -0.15 -5.11 22.98
N GLU A 517 0.47 -4.04 22.45
CA GLU A 517 0.09 -3.48 21.15
C GLU A 517 0.39 -4.49 20.03
N TRP A 518 1.58 -5.09 20.05
CA TRP A 518 1.94 -6.17 19.12
C TRP A 518 0.96 -7.35 19.22
N GLN A 519 0.66 -7.82 20.43
CA GLN A 519 -0.28 -8.93 20.66
C GLN A 519 -1.67 -8.64 20.08
N ILE A 520 -2.26 -7.49 20.41
CA ILE A 520 -3.63 -7.12 20.04
C ILE A 520 -3.74 -6.81 18.53
N ILE A 521 -2.83 -5.99 18.01
CA ILE A 521 -2.91 -5.45 16.64
C ILE A 521 -2.48 -6.48 15.62
N THR A 522 -1.37 -7.20 15.83
CA THR A 522 -0.94 -8.24 14.87
C THR A 522 -1.67 -9.56 15.09
N GLY A 523 -2.09 -9.87 16.32
CA GLY A 523 -2.58 -11.19 16.69
C GLY A 523 -1.44 -12.15 17.08
N CYS A 524 -0.40 -11.61 17.73
CA CYS A 524 0.84 -12.30 18.08
C CYS A 524 1.59 -12.88 16.87
N ASP A 525 1.65 -12.15 15.74
CA ASP A 525 2.29 -12.63 14.50
C ASP A 525 3.82 -12.79 14.68
N PRO A 526 4.37 -14.02 14.64
CA PRO A 526 5.78 -14.27 14.90
C PRO A 526 6.72 -13.78 13.78
N LYS A 527 6.21 -13.43 12.57
CA LYS A 527 7.04 -12.79 11.53
C LYS A 527 7.24 -11.30 11.83
N ASN A 528 6.28 -10.68 12.51
CA ASN A 528 6.18 -9.24 12.79
C ASN A 528 6.46 -8.91 14.26
N THR A 529 7.43 -9.59 14.88
CA THR A 529 7.98 -9.19 16.18
C THR A 529 8.53 -7.75 16.16
N PRO A 530 8.72 -7.09 17.32
CA PRO A 530 9.20 -5.70 17.37
C PRO A 530 10.51 -5.51 16.58
N TRP A 531 10.51 -4.53 15.69
CA TRP A 531 11.60 -4.19 14.76
C TRP A 531 11.92 -5.25 13.67
N SER A 532 11.02 -6.24 13.47
CA SER A 532 11.12 -7.28 12.43
C SER A 532 10.11 -7.10 11.30
N TYR A 533 10.50 -7.45 10.08
CA TYR A 533 9.65 -7.52 8.88
C TYR A 533 8.80 -6.25 8.69
N HIS A 534 7.47 -6.31 8.73
CA HIS A 534 6.62 -5.11 8.60
C HIS A 534 6.58 -4.23 9.85
N ASN A 535 6.94 -4.76 11.01
CA ASN A 535 6.82 -4.09 12.29
C ASN A 535 8.11 -3.33 12.65
N GLY A 536 8.45 -2.31 11.87
CA GLY A 536 9.69 -1.53 12.06
C GLY A 536 10.97 -2.20 11.53
N GLY A 537 10.85 -3.20 10.65
CA GLY A 537 11.99 -3.71 9.88
C GLY A 537 12.54 -2.67 8.91
N SER A 538 13.82 -2.82 8.54
CA SER A 538 14.45 -2.03 7.48
C SER A 538 14.38 -2.77 6.14
N TRP A 539 13.96 -2.08 5.07
CA TRP A 539 13.70 -2.64 3.75
C TRP A 539 14.49 -1.89 2.66
N PRO A 540 15.56 -2.50 2.09
CA PRO A 540 16.38 -1.88 1.05
C PRO A 540 15.60 -1.44 -0.21
N THR A 541 14.50 -2.12 -0.53
CA THR A 541 13.62 -1.78 -1.65
C THR A 541 12.95 -0.40 -1.53
N LEU A 542 13.01 0.25 -0.36
CA LEU A 542 12.50 1.63 -0.16
C LEU A 542 13.50 2.73 -0.57
N LEU A 543 14.72 2.35 -0.98
CA LEU A 543 15.78 3.30 -1.36
C LEU A 543 15.49 4.03 -2.67
N TRP A 544 14.84 3.40 -3.66
CA TRP A 544 14.61 4.02 -4.97
C TRP A 544 13.51 5.10 -4.94
N GLN A 545 12.47 4.92 -4.12
CA GLN A 545 11.44 5.93 -3.87
C GLN A 545 12.07 7.16 -3.22
N THR A 546 12.99 6.98 -2.25
CA THR A 546 13.73 8.11 -1.65
C THR A 546 14.64 8.78 -2.68
N GLY A 547 15.36 8.00 -3.48
CA GLY A 547 16.20 8.49 -4.57
C GLY A 547 15.46 9.25 -5.68
N ASN A 548 14.14 9.08 -5.80
CA ASN A 548 13.27 9.89 -6.65
C ASN A 548 12.70 11.10 -5.89
N CYS A 549 12.17 10.88 -4.69
CA CYS A 549 11.65 11.90 -3.78
C CYS A 549 12.62 13.10 -3.61
N CYS A 550 13.90 12.83 -3.32
CA CYS A 550 14.93 13.87 -3.15
C CYS A 550 15.31 14.61 -4.45
N LYS A 551 14.75 14.24 -5.61
CA LYS A 551 14.92 14.95 -6.89
C LYS A 551 13.66 15.71 -7.33
N SER A 552 12.53 15.47 -6.66
CA SER A 552 11.23 16.11 -6.94
C SER A 552 10.99 17.39 -6.09
N CYS A 553 11.96 17.80 -5.28
CA CYS A 553 11.86 18.87 -4.27
C CYS A 553 12.82 20.03 -4.52
#